data_AF-A0A7V4N5B7-F1
#
_entry.id   AF-A0A7V4N5B7-F1
#
_cell.length_a   1.000
_cell.length_b   1.000
_cell.length_c   1.000
_cell.angle_alpha   90.00
_cell.angle_beta   90.00
_cell.angle_gamma   90.00
#
_symmetry.space_group_name_H-M   'P 1'
#
loop_
_entity.id
_entity.type
_entity.pdbx_description
1 polymer ?
#
loop_
_entity_poly.entity_id
_entity_poly.type
_entity_poly.pdbx_seq_one_letter_code
_entity_poly.pdbx_strand_id
1 'polypeptide(L)'
;MERRLIPARETRSELRVLNSRFVASLAPTFSVEEARAFVARIRAEFPDASHHVPVYLIGHGRSVIAHCHDDGEPAGTAGRPALAVLQGSGLGDVTVVVTRYFGGTRLGTGGLVRAYGDAVRSVLEVTPRAMRVATHTLRLTLPYPLYERAQRLIKRHHGQVLDADFAAAVTLTARFVADDVPAFEAALQQLTCGQTTATVIATDPAAIVPLDE
;
A
#
# COMPACT_ATOMS: atom_id res chain seq x y z
N MET A 1 -0.69 -17.74 1.57
CA MET A 1 -0.60 -16.76 0.48
C MET A 1 0.06 -15.52 1.04
N GLU A 2 1.23 -15.13 0.54
CA GLU A 2 1.93 -13.93 1.02
C GLU A 2 1.06 -12.71 0.67
N ARG A 3 0.43 -12.11 1.69
CA ARG A 3 -0.32 -10.87 1.51
C ARG A 3 0.66 -9.81 1.04
N ARG A 4 0.50 -9.34 -0.21
CA ARG A 4 1.29 -8.26 -0.80
C ARG A 4 0.87 -6.94 -0.19
N LEU A 5 1.28 -6.71 1.04
CA LEU A 5 1.03 -5.47 1.75
C LEU A 5 1.87 -4.37 1.14
N ILE A 6 1.22 -3.25 0.86
CA ILE A 6 1.80 -2.04 0.28
C ILE A 6 1.25 -0.82 1.01
N PRO A 7 1.87 0.36 0.88
CA PRO A 7 1.25 1.62 1.29
C PRO A 7 -0.01 1.87 0.44
N ALA A 8 -1.10 2.33 1.06
CA ALA A 8 -2.32 2.69 0.34
C ALA A 8 -2.19 4.03 -0.40
N ARG A 9 -1.37 4.95 0.13
CA ARG A 9 -1.13 6.28 -0.42
C ARG A 9 0.18 6.85 0.09
N GLU A 10 0.62 7.93 -0.55
CA GLU A 10 1.74 8.73 -0.04
C GLU A 10 1.42 9.27 1.36
N THR A 11 2.40 9.16 2.25
CA THR A 11 2.31 9.55 3.65
C THR A 11 3.61 10.21 4.08
N ARG A 12 3.52 11.15 5.03
CA ARG A 12 4.67 11.88 5.54
C ARG A 12 4.61 11.99 7.05
N SER A 13 5.75 11.85 7.70
CA SER A 13 5.93 12.18 9.12
C SER A 13 7.16 13.04 9.32
N GLU A 14 7.22 13.75 10.44
CA GLU A 14 8.38 14.52 10.86
C GLU A 14 8.82 14.10 12.25
N LEU A 15 10.13 14.02 12.44
CA LEU A 15 10.80 13.81 13.71
C LEU A 15 11.85 14.90 13.91
N ARG A 16 11.98 15.38 15.15
CA ARG A 16 13.08 16.26 15.57
C ARG A 16 13.95 15.53 16.59
N VAL A 17 15.26 15.50 16.32
CA VAL A 17 16.25 14.91 17.22
C VAL A 17 17.34 15.92 17.47
N LEU A 18 17.47 16.35 18.73
CA LEU A 18 18.18 17.58 19.09
C LEU A 18 17.62 18.75 18.24
N ASN A 19 18.48 19.44 17.50
CA ASN A 19 18.10 20.53 16.60
C ASN A 19 17.94 20.08 15.13
N SER A 20 18.21 18.81 14.82
CA SER A 20 18.06 18.31 13.44
C SER A 20 16.61 17.89 13.18
N ARG A 21 16.12 18.19 11.99
CA ARG A 21 14.76 17.85 11.53
C ARG A 21 14.84 16.77 10.46
N PHE A 22 14.04 15.73 10.60
CA PHE A 22 13.95 14.59 9.70
C PHE A 22 12.52 14.47 9.19
N VAL A 23 12.33 14.59 7.89
CA VAL A 23 11.03 14.46 7.23
C VAL A 23 11.05 13.16 6.42
N ALA A 24 10.32 12.15 6.87
CA ALA A 24 10.20 10.89 6.17
C ALA A 24 8.98 10.96 5.23
N SER A 25 9.23 10.93 3.91
CA SER A 25 8.19 10.83 2.89
C SER A 25 8.16 9.42 2.34
N LEU A 26 7.01 8.76 2.42
CA LEU A 26 6.79 7.37 2.02
C LEU A 26 5.73 7.32 0.94
N ALA A 27 5.95 6.55 -0.12
CA ALA A 27 4.96 6.34 -1.17
C ALA A 27 4.93 4.88 -1.67
N PRO A 28 3.76 4.40 -2.15
CA PRO A 28 3.72 3.17 -2.93
C PRO A 28 4.43 3.38 -4.27
N THR A 29 5.31 2.46 -4.64
CA THR A 29 6.07 2.49 -5.88
C THR A 29 6.25 1.07 -6.39
N PHE A 30 5.90 0.82 -7.65
CA PHE A 30 5.78 -0.54 -8.22
C PHE A 30 6.94 -0.94 -9.14
N SER A 31 7.89 -0.04 -9.32
CA SER A 31 9.07 -0.23 -10.16
C SER A 31 10.27 0.55 -9.60
N VAL A 32 11.48 0.19 -10.03
CA VAL A 32 12.70 0.92 -9.66
C VAL A 32 12.66 2.33 -10.27
N GLU A 33 12.07 2.46 -11.44
CA GLU A 33 11.86 3.72 -12.15
C GLU A 33 10.96 4.66 -11.37
N GLU A 34 9.82 4.16 -10.86
CA GLU A 34 8.92 4.93 -9.99
C GLU A 34 9.59 5.33 -8.67
N ALA A 35 10.36 4.42 -8.05
CA ALA A 35 11.13 4.73 -6.86
C ALA A 35 12.11 5.88 -7.11
N ARG A 36 12.87 5.84 -8.21
CA ARG A 36 13.80 6.90 -8.60
C ARG A 36 13.10 8.22 -8.90
N ALA A 37 11.95 8.16 -9.58
CA ALA A 37 11.13 9.34 -9.86
C ALA A 37 10.61 9.99 -8.57
N PHE A 38 10.18 9.18 -7.60
CA PHE A 38 9.78 9.66 -6.28
C PHE A 38 10.94 10.33 -5.53
N VAL A 39 12.13 9.70 -5.51
CA VAL A 39 13.34 10.29 -4.91
C VAL A 39 13.68 11.64 -5.54
N ALA A 40 13.66 11.74 -6.86
CA ALA A 40 13.91 12.99 -7.57
C ALA A 40 12.87 14.07 -7.22
N ARG A 41 11.58 13.70 -7.14
CA ARG A 41 10.51 14.61 -6.73
C ARG A 41 10.72 15.16 -5.32
N ILE A 42 11.02 14.30 -4.34
CA ILE A 42 11.25 14.73 -2.95
C ILE A 42 12.48 15.64 -2.86
N ARG A 43 13.54 15.35 -3.63
CA ARG A 43 14.73 16.21 -3.71
C ARG A 43 14.42 17.60 -4.27
N ALA A 44 13.55 17.68 -5.28
CA ALA A 44 13.09 18.93 -5.85
C ALA A 44 12.14 19.70 -4.93
N GLU A 45 11.33 19.00 -4.12
CA GLU A 45 10.42 19.60 -3.13
C GLU A 45 11.19 20.23 -1.96
N PHE A 46 12.31 19.63 -1.54
CA PHE A 46 13.14 20.10 -0.43
C PHE A 46 14.57 20.44 -0.87
N PRO A 47 14.78 21.47 -1.72
CA PRO A 47 16.07 21.75 -2.32
C PRO A 47 17.12 22.28 -1.33
N ASP A 48 16.68 22.78 -0.17
CA ASP A 48 17.49 23.37 0.89
C ASP A 48 17.89 22.37 1.99
N ALA A 49 17.43 21.12 1.91
CA ALA A 49 17.80 20.08 2.85
C ALA A 49 19.26 19.64 2.69
N SER A 50 19.84 19.16 3.78
CA SER A 50 21.24 18.70 3.83
C SER A 50 21.43 17.36 3.14
N HIS A 51 20.48 16.43 3.31
CA HIS A 51 20.52 15.07 2.77
C HIS A 51 19.09 14.58 2.44
N HIS A 52 18.97 13.72 1.44
CA HIS A 52 17.76 13.03 0.99
C HIS A 52 18.06 11.54 0.89
N VAL A 53 18.02 10.84 2.02
CA VAL A 53 18.42 9.43 2.13
C VAL A 53 17.32 8.54 1.56
N PRO A 54 17.52 7.89 0.40
CA PRO A 54 16.50 7.07 -0.23
C PRO A 54 16.62 5.62 0.20
N VAL A 55 15.47 4.98 0.40
CA VAL A 55 15.34 3.56 0.71
C VAL A 55 14.10 3.02 0.02
N TYR A 56 14.20 1.87 -0.66
CA TYR A 56 13.02 1.25 -1.26
C TYR A 56 13.08 -0.28 -1.27
N LEU A 57 11.89 -0.88 -1.31
CA LEU A 57 11.63 -2.29 -1.54
C LEU A 57 10.64 -2.41 -2.70
N ILE A 58 11.06 -2.98 -3.83
CA ILE A 58 10.19 -3.24 -4.99
C ILE A 58 9.92 -4.73 -5.10
N GLY A 59 8.65 -5.12 -5.17
CA GLY A 59 8.20 -6.51 -5.14
C GLY A 59 8.00 -7.06 -3.72
N HIS A 60 7.73 -8.36 -3.66
CA HIS A 60 7.45 -9.12 -2.43
C HIS A 60 8.18 -10.47 -2.43
N GLY A 61 8.30 -11.05 -1.24
CA GLY A 61 8.86 -12.40 -1.05
C GLY A 61 10.31 -12.49 -1.53
N ARG A 62 10.63 -13.58 -2.24
CA ARG A 62 12.00 -13.89 -2.68
C ARG A 62 12.52 -13.02 -3.83
N SER A 63 11.64 -12.25 -4.48
CA SER A 63 11.98 -11.43 -5.65
C SER A 63 12.07 -9.94 -5.32
N VAL A 64 12.17 -9.59 -4.03
CA VAL A 64 12.24 -8.18 -3.61
C VAL A 64 13.58 -7.55 -4.02
N ILE A 65 13.50 -6.39 -4.66
CA ILE A 65 14.65 -5.53 -4.95
C ILE A 65 14.74 -4.52 -3.81
N ALA A 66 15.81 -4.63 -3.01
CA ALA A 66 16.10 -3.70 -1.92
C ALA A 66 17.20 -2.71 -2.32
N HIS A 67 17.01 -1.44 -1.98
CA HIS A 67 18.02 -0.41 -2.19
C HIS A 67 18.05 0.59 -1.05
N CYS A 68 19.25 1.09 -0.76
CA CYS A 68 19.47 2.22 0.13
C CYS A 68 20.76 2.96 -0.24
N HIS A 69 20.81 4.26 0.05
CA HIS A 69 22.01 5.09 -0.12
C HIS A 69 22.11 6.07 1.05
N ASP A 70 23.32 6.45 1.48
CA ASP A 70 23.52 7.35 2.62
C ASP A 70 23.46 8.85 2.24
N ASP A 71 23.43 9.19 0.95
CA ASP A 71 23.32 10.56 0.41
C ASP A 71 24.25 11.59 1.06
N GLY A 72 25.52 11.23 1.25
CA GLY A 72 26.53 12.11 1.85
C GLY A 72 26.59 12.08 3.39
N GLU A 73 25.70 11.34 4.05
CA GLU A 73 25.88 10.95 5.45
C GLU A 73 27.09 9.99 5.60
N PRO A 74 27.65 9.86 6.81
CA PRO A 74 28.66 8.86 7.09
C PRO A 74 28.19 7.45 6.69
N ALA A 75 29.07 6.70 6.03
CA ALA A 75 28.74 5.41 5.45
C ALA A 75 28.09 4.44 6.45
N GLY A 76 26.95 3.87 6.07
CA GLY A 76 26.18 2.91 6.85
C GLY A 76 25.39 3.50 8.00
N THR A 77 25.34 4.83 8.16
CA THR A 77 24.64 5.47 9.30
C THR A 77 23.22 5.93 8.99
N ALA A 78 22.81 5.92 7.70
CA ALA A 78 21.52 6.44 7.28
C ALA A 78 20.70 5.42 6.49
N GLY A 79 21.16 5.05 5.30
CA GLY A 79 20.42 4.20 4.37
C GLY A 79 20.20 2.79 4.92
N ARG A 80 21.24 2.16 5.49
CA ARG A 80 21.14 0.80 6.04
C ARG A 80 20.19 0.70 7.25
N PRO A 81 20.27 1.59 8.27
CA PRO A 81 19.30 1.60 9.36
C PRO A 81 17.86 1.80 8.90
N ALA A 82 17.63 2.75 7.97
CA ALA A 82 16.32 3.01 7.40
C ALA A 82 15.77 1.79 6.62
N LEU A 83 16.63 1.11 5.84
CA LEU A 83 16.27 -0.13 5.12
C LEU A 83 15.90 -1.26 6.07
N ALA A 84 16.65 -1.45 7.15
CA ALA A 84 16.36 -2.51 8.12
C ALA A 84 14.97 -2.34 8.76
N VAL A 85 14.58 -1.10 9.08
CA VAL A 85 13.24 -0.80 9.59
C VAL A 85 12.16 -1.04 8.53
N LEU A 86 12.40 -0.59 7.29
CA LEU A 86 11.45 -0.80 6.19
C LEU A 86 11.23 -2.29 5.90
N GLN A 87 12.30 -3.10 5.90
CA GLN A 87 12.22 -4.56 5.73
C GLN A 87 11.44 -5.23 6.87
N GLY A 88 11.62 -4.76 8.11
CA GLY A 88 10.87 -5.25 9.27
C GLY A 88 9.38 -4.90 9.26
N SER A 89 8.94 -3.97 8.40
CA SER A 89 7.54 -3.53 8.34
C SER A 89 6.58 -4.54 7.70
N GLY A 90 7.13 -5.47 6.89
CA GLY A 90 6.35 -6.40 6.07
C GLY A 90 5.73 -5.77 4.81
N LEU A 91 6.00 -4.49 4.51
CA LEU A 91 5.58 -3.84 3.28
C LEU A 91 6.54 -4.17 2.12
N GLY A 92 5.98 -4.30 0.93
CA GLY A 92 6.70 -4.24 -0.35
C GLY A 92 6.14 -3.11 -1.21
N ASP A 93 6.66 -2.98 -2.43
CA ASP A 93 6.32 -1.90 -3.37
C ASP A 93 6.26 -0.52 -2.70
N VAL A 94 7.33 -0.15 -2.00
CA VAL A 94 7.40 1.03 -1.15
C VAL A 94 8.73 1.74 -1.30
N THR A 95 8.69 3.06 -1.40
CA THR A 95 9.85 3.94 -1.32
C THR A 95 9.69 4.90 -0.16
N VAL A 96 10.77 5.12 0.59
CA VAL A 96 10.90 6.13 1.64
C VAL A 96 12.10 7.02 1.34
N VAL A 97 11.92 8.33 1.47
CA VAL A 97 12.99 9.32 1.43
C VAL A 97 13.00 10.05 2.76
N VAL A 98 14.08 9.90 3.51
CA VAL A 98 14.29 10.66 4.74
C VAL A 98 15.08 11.91 4.41
N THR A 99 14.38 13.04 4.40
CA THR A 99 14.97 14.36 4.16
C THR A 99 15.45 14.93 5.49
N ARG A 100 16.72 15.30 5.57
CA ARG A 100 17.33 15.83 6.79
C ARG A 100 17.73 17.29 6.62
N TYR A 101 17.35 18.11 7.60
CA TYR A 101 17.90 19.44 7.82
C TYR A 101 18.86 19.40 9.01
N PHE A 102 20.13 19.76 8.79
CA PHE A 102 21.12 19.80 9.86
C PHE A 102 20.86 20.94 10.84
N GLY A 103 20.80 20.62 12.12
CA GLY A 103 20.49 21.56 13.20
C GLY A 103 21.67 22.25 13.88
N GLY A 104 22.88 22.21 13.31
CA GLY A 104 24.08 22.78 13.93
C GLY A 104 24.77 21.87 14.97
N THR A 105 24.07 20.86 15.50
CA THR A 105 24.62 19.89 16.47
C THR A 105 24.78 18.51 15.83
N ARG A 106 25.99 17.93 15.94
CA ARG A 106 26.28 16.58 15.44
C ARG A 106 25.62 15.53 16.33
N LEU A 107 24.97 14.54 15.73
CA LEU A 107 24.35 13.41 16.46
C LEU A 107 25.33 12.26 16.76
N GLY A 108 26.50 12.23 16.10
CA GLY A 108 27.40 11.08 16.11
C GLY A 108 26.82 9.85 15.38
N THR A 109 27.65 8.83 15.16
CA THR A 109 27.28 7.63 14.39
C THR A 109 26.04 6.93 14.95
N GLY A 110 26.01 6.68 16.26
CA GLY A 110 24.88 6.00 16.90
C GLY A 110 23.59 6.83 16.89
N GLY A 111 23.71 8.16 17.00
CA GLY A 111 22.56 9.06 16.94
C GLY A 111 21.95 9.13 15.54
N LEU A 112 22.77 9.13 14.48
CA LEU A 112 22.29 9.06 13.09
C LEU A 112 21.56 7.74 12.81
N VAL A 113 22.16 6.61 13.20
CA VAL A 113 21.57 5.28 13.03
C VAL A 113 20.17 5.22 13.65
N ARG A 114 20.02 5.73 14.87
CA ARG A 114 18.72 5.79 15.55
C ARG A 114 17.76 6.75 14.86
N ALA A 115 18.18 7.98 14.57
CA ALA A 115 17.32 9.00 13.98
C ALA A 115 16.74 8.58 12.62
N TYR A 116 17.55 7.97 11.73
CA TYR A 116 17.06 7.49 10.44
C TYR A 116 16.11 6.29 10.58
N GLY A 117 16.41 5.34 11.47
CA GLY A 117 15.49 4.24 11.76
C GLY A 117 14.15 4.72 12.37
N ASP A 118 14.22 5.66 13.31
CA ASP A 118 13.05 6.23 13.98
C ASP A 118 12.19 7.07 13.03
N ALA A 119 12.81 7.82 12.11
CA ALA A 119 12.09 8.55 11.07
C ALA A 119 11.27 7.59 10.19
N VAL A 120 11.85 6.49 9.72
CA VAL A 120 11.12 5.47 8.95
C VAL A 120 10.02 4.81 9.79
N ARG A 121 10.28 4.49 11.06
CA ARG A 121 9.27 3.90 11.94
C ARG A 121 8.06 4.84 12.10
N SER A 122 8.32 6.13 12.33
CA SER A 122 7.26 7.12 12.54
C SER A 122 6.34 7.27 11.32
N VAL A 123 6.87 7.22 10.09
CA VAL A 123 6.01 7.30 8.89
C VAL A 123 5.23 6.01 8.69
N LEU A 124 5.82 4.85 9.00
CA LEU A 124 5.15 3.55 8.90
C LEU A 124 3.97 3.42 9.88
N GLU A 125 4.05 4.05 11.05
CA GLU A 125 2.98 4.05 12.06
C GLU A 125 1.71 4.75 11.55
N VAL A 126 1.87 5.82 10.77
CA VAL A 126 0.75 6.61 10.23
C VAL A 126 0.38 6.25 8.79
N THR A 127 1.11 5.31 8.17
CA THR A 127 0.87 4.92 6.77
C THR A 127 -0.32 3.95 6.69
N PRO A 128 -1.43 4.33 6.04
CA PRO A 128 -2.51 3.40 5.76
C PRO A 128 -2.01 2.30 4.81
N ARG A 129 -2.44 1.07 5.05
CA ARG A 129 -1.97 -0.11 4.31
C ARG A 129 -3.02 -0.58 3.33
N ALA A 130 -2.57 -1.17 2.22
CA ALA A 130 -3.41 -1.79 1.22
C ALA A 130 -2.83 -3.16 0.83
N MET A 131 -3.67 -3.99 0.22
CA MET A 131 -3.25 -5.19 -0.47
C MET A 131 -3.18 -4.95 -1.96
N ARG A 132 -2.11 -5.41 -2.59
CA ARG A 132 -1.98 -5.46 -4.05
C ARG A 132 -2.31 -6.86 -4.55
N VAL A 133 -3.56 -7.06 -4.97
CA VAL A 133 -4.13 -8.38 -5.27
C VAL A 133 -4.89 -8.38 -6.58
N ALA A 134 -5.01 -9.56 -7.20
CA ALA A 134 -5.88 -9.73 -8.34
C ALA A 134 -7.34 -9.59 -7.89
N THR A 135 -8.14 -8.85 -8.65
CA THR A 135 -9.56 -8.67 -8.41
C THR A 135 -10.38 -8.94 -9.66
N HIS A 136 -11.60 -9.44 -9.45
CA HIS A 136 -12.61 -9.57 -10.49
C HIS A 136 -13.77 -8.65 -10.18
N THR A 137 -14.27 -7.95 -11.20
CA THR A 137 -15.55 -7.27 -11.15
C THR A 137 -16.60 -8.19 -11.73
N LEU A 138 -17.58 -8.54 -10.92
CA LEU A 138 -18.68 -9.42 -11.25
C LEU A 138 -19.95 -8.61 -11.50
N ARG A 139 -20.74 -9.05 -12.47
CA ARG A 139 -22.12 -8.59 -12.68
C ARG A 139 -23.08 -9.75 -12.46
N LEU A 140 -24.11 -9.50 -11.66
CA LEU A 140 -25.21 -10.44 -11.42
C LEU A 140 -26.56 -9.73 -11.51
N THR A 141 -27.57 -10.42 -12.02
CA THR A 141 -28.95 -9.91 -12.13
C THR A 141 -29.89 -10.82 -11.34
N LEU A 142 -30.72 -10.22 -10.49
CA LEU A 142 -31.55 -10.94 -9.53
C LEU A 142 -32.87 -10.18 -9.26
N PRO A 143 -33.93 -10.90 -8.84
CA PRO A 143 -35.21 -10.27 -8.54
C PRO A 143 -35.15 -9.47 -7.23
N TYR A 144 -35.92 -8.38 -7.14
CA TYR A 144 -35.95 -7.47 -5.98
C TYR A 144 -35.98 -8.14 -4.59
N PRO A 145 -36.75 -9.22 -4.35
CA PRO A 145 -36.77 -9.89 -3.04
C PRO A 145 -35.43 -10.46 -2.58
N LEU A 146 -34.49 -10.71 -3.50
CA LEU A 146 -33.16 -11.22 -3.19
C LEU A 146 -32.11 -10.12 -3.04
N TYR A 147 -32.41 -8.86 -3.37
CA TYR A 147 -31.45 -7.75 -3.39
C TYR A 147 -30.69 -7.58 -2.08
N GLU A 148 -31.41 -7.39 -0.98
CA GLU A 148 -30.85 -7.23 0.36
C GLU A 148 -30.00 -8.44 0.79
N ARG A 149 -30.43 -9.65 0.42
CA ARG A 149 -29.70 -10.89 0.73
C ARG A 149 -28.42 -11.00 -0.10
N ALA A 150 -28.48 -10.61 -1.37
CA ALA A 150 -27.33 -10.59 -2.27
C ALA A 150 -26.29 -9.55 -1.81
N GLN A 151 -26.70 -8.36 -1.41
CA GLN A 151 -25.76 -7.36 -0.87
C GLN A 151 -25.06 -7.85 0.41
N ARG A 152 -25.79 -8.47 1.33
CA ARG A 152 -25.20 -9.10 2.52
C ARG A 152 -24.24 -10.23 2.16
N LEU A 153 -24.59 -11.03 1.15
CA LEU A 153 -23.74 -12.11 0.65
C LEU A 153 -22.43 -11.56 0.07
N ILE A 154 -22.51 -10.54 -0.79
CA ILE A 154 -21.35 -9.84 -1.37
C ILE A 154 -20.42 -9.38 -0.24
N LYS A 155 -20.95 -8.65 0.75
CA LYS A 155 -20.14 -8.18 1.90
C LYS A 155 -19.54 -9.32 2.72
N ARG A 156 -20.30 -10.40 2.96
CA ARG A 156 -19.83 -11.58 3.72
C ARG A 156 -18.64 -12.26 3.05
N HIS A 157 -18.57 -12.20 1.72
CA HIS A 157 -17.47 -12.75 0.92
C HIS A 157 -16.49 -11.65 0.49
N HIS A 158 -16.33 -10.60 1.30
CA HIS A 158 -15.34 -9.54 1.09
C HIS A 158 -15.48 -8.76 -0.22
N GLY A 159 -16.66 -8.81 -0.83
CA GLY A 159 -16.98 -8.06 -2.03
C GLY A 159 -17.39 -6.62 -1.72
N GLN A 160 -16.98 -5.71 -2.59
CA GLN A 160 -17.40 -4.31 -2.58
C GLN A 160 -18.44 -4.10 -3.69
N VAL A 161 -19.65 -3.68 -3.34
CA VAL A 161 -20.65 -3.24 -4.33
C VAL A 161 -20.15 -1.93 -4.95
N LEU A 162 -19.99 -1.92 -6.28
CA LEU A 162 -19.57 -0.75 -7.04
C LEU A 162 -20.77 0.03 -7.59
N ASP A 163 -21.82 -0.70 -8.00
CA ASP A 163 -23.00 -0.12 -8.64
C ASP A 163 -24.22 -1.03 -8.49
N ALA A 164 -25.41 -0.42 -8.57
CA ALA A 164 -26.70 -1.09 -8.54
C ALA A 164 -27.69 -0.41 -9.49
N ASP A 165 -28.13 -1.14 -10.52
CA ASP A 165 -29.13 -0.68 -11.48
C ASP A 165 -30.49 -1.34 -11.22
N PHE A 166 -31.54 -0.53 -11.19
CA PHE A 166 -32.89 -0.93 -10.82
C PHE A 166 -33.84 -0.79 -12.02
N ALA A 167 -34.00 -1.89 -12.75
CA ALA A 167 -34.90 -1.99 -13.90
C ALA A 167 -36.00 -3.03 -13.63
N ALA A 168 -36.37 -3.83 -14.64
CA ALA A 168 -37.29 -4.96 -14.46
C ALA A 168 -36.78 -5.99 -13.43
N ALA A 169 -35.46 -6.12 -13.31
CA ALA A 169 -34.74 -6.83 -12.26
C ALA A 169 -33.59 -5.95 -11.75
N VAL A 170 -32.99 -6.32 -10.62
CA VAL A 170 -31.85 -5.58 -10.06
C VAL A 170 -30.55 -6.15 -10.60
N THR A 171 -29.70 -5.31 -11.16
CA THR A 171 -28.35 -5.67 -11.59
C THR A 171 -27.33 -5.09 -10.63
N LEU A 172 -26.55 -5.95 -9.99
CA LEU A 172 -25.45 -5.56 -9.12
C LEU A 172 -24.12 -5.71 -9.85
N THR A 173 -23.26 -4.71 -9.68
CA THR A 173 -21.84 -4.79 -10.03
C THR A 173 -21.02 -4.77 -8.75
N ALA A 174 -20.18 -5.78 -8.54
CA ALA A 174 -19.37 -5.90 -7.32
C ALA A 174 -17.96 -6.39 -7.62
N ARG A 175 -16.97 -5.85 -6.89
CA ARG A 175 -15.57 -6.25 -6.98
C ARG A 175 -15.22 -7.21 -5.86
N PHE A 176 -14.48 -8.25 -6.19
CA PHE A 176 -13.97 -9.26 -5.26
C PHE A 176 -12.47 -9.44 -5.47
N VAL A 177 -11.75 -9.83 -4.42
CA VAL A 177 -10.45 -10.48 -4.59
C VAL A 177 -10.68 -11.77 -5.37
N ALA A 178 -9.82 -12.06 -6.34
CA ALA A 178 -10.03 -13.16 -7.29
C ALA A 178 -10.24 -14.51 -6.59
N ASP A 179 -9.52 -14.74 -5.49
CA ASP A 179 -9.59 -15.98 -4.71
C ASP A 179 -10.90 -16.13 -3.92
N ASP A 180 -11.63 -15.05 -3.66
CA ASP A 180 -12.92 -15.08 -2.96
C ASP A 180 -14.09 -15.40 -3.90
N VAL A 181 -13.89 -15.24 -5.22
CA VAL A 181 -14.94 -15.43 -6.24
C VAL A 181 -15.55 -16.84 -6.20
N PRO A 182 -14.77 -17.94 -6.17
CA PRO A 182 -15.36 -19.29 -6.16
C PRO A 182 -16.28 -19.54 -4.95
N ALA A 183 -15.90 -19.04 -3.77
CA ALA A 183 -16.71 -19.17 -2.57
C ALA A 183 -17.99 -18.34 -2.65
N PHE A 184 -17.90 -17.12 -3.19
CA PHE A 184 -19.07 -16.28 -3.45
C PHE A 184 -20.03 -16.90 -4.47
N GLU A 185 -19.53 -17.42 -5.58
CA GLU A 185 -20.35 -18.04 -6.63
C GLU A 185 -21.12 -19.26 -6.11
N ALA A 186 -20.47 -20.12 -5.31
CA ALA A 186 -21.12 -21.25 -4.68
C ALA A 186 -22.25 -20.80 -3.73
N ALA A 187 -22.02 -19.76 -2.93
CA ALA A 187 -23.02 -19.23 -2.01
C ALA A 187 -24.17 -18.51 -2.75
N LEU A 188 -23.88 -17.86 -3.89
CA LEU A 188 -24.88 -17.23 -4.75
C LEU A 188 -25.82 -18.29 -5.35
N GLN A 189 -25.26 -19.39 -5.87
CA GLN A 189 -26.06 -20.50 -6.40
C GLN A 189 -27.01 -21.08 -5.34
N GLN A 190 -26.56 -21.22 -4.09
CA GLN A 190 -27.42 -21.66 -2.99
C GLN A 190 -28.52 -20.64 -2.66
N LEU A 191 -28.20 -19.35 -2.66
CA LEU A 191 -29.15 -18.28 -2.37
C LEU A 191 -30.27 -18.22 -3.43
N THR A 192 -29.93 -18.46 -4.69
CA THR A 192 -30.85 -18.31 -5.82
C THR A 192 -31.42 -19.63 -6.33
N CYS A 193 -31.15 -20.75 -5.65
CA CYS A 193 -31.48 -22.10 -6.14
C CYS A 193 -31.00 -22.32 -7.60
N GLY A 194 -29.81 -21.82 -7.94
CA GLY A 194 -29.23 -21.91 -9.28
C GLY A 194 -29.82 -20.99 -10.35
N GLN A 195 -30.77 -20.11 -10.02
CA GLN A 195 -31.43 -19.23 -10.99
C GLN A 195 -30.59 -18.02 -11.44
N THR A 196 -29.52 -17.69 -10.71
CA THR A 196 -28.65 -16.56 -11.02
C THR A 196 -27.19 -17.03 -11.01
N THR A 197 -26.42 -16.53 -11.98
CA THR A 197 -24.96 -16.65 -12.01
C THR A 197 -24.34 -15.27 -12.01
N ALA A 198 -23.11 -15.19 -11.52
CA ALA A 198 -22.28 -14.01 -11.68
C ALA A 198 -21.44 -14.15 -12.95
N THR A 199 -21.21 -13.03 -13.64
CA THR A 199 -20.35 -12.96 -14.83
C THR A 199 -19.19 -12.03 -14.55
N VAL A 200 -17.97 -12.48 -14.84
CA VAL A 200 -16.79 -11.60 -14.76
C VAL A 200 -16.85 -10.61 -15.92
N ILE A 201 -16.92 -9.32 -15.60
CA ILE A 201 -16.95 -8.24 -16.59
C ILE A 201 -15.63 -7.48 -16.69
N ALA A 202 -14.77 -7.58 -15.67
CA ALA A 202 -13.42 -7.02 -15.69
C ALA A 202 -12.51 -7.78 -14.72
N THR A 203 -11.21 -7.79 -15.03
CA THR A 203 -10.15 -8.34 -14.18
C THR A 203 -9.05 -7.32 -14.05
N ASP A 204 -8.65 -7.03 -12.81
CA ASP A 204 -7.46 -6.23 -12.52
C ASP A 204 -6.45 -7.13 -11.80
N PRO A 205 -5.30 -7.46 -12.40
CA PRO A 205 -4.32 -8.37 -11.82
C PRO A 205 -3.57 -7.80 -10.61
N ALA A 206 -3.67 -6.49 -10.35
CA ALA A 206 -2.86 -5.80 -9.36
C ALA A 206 -3.58 -4.62 -8.70
N ALA A 207 -4.89 -4.77 -8.45
CA ALA A 207 -5.68 -3.76 -7.79
C ALA A 207 -5.15 -3.45 -6.39
N ILE A 208 -5.13 -2.15 -6.05
CA ILE A 208 -4.84 -1.67 -4.71
C ILE A 208 -6.15 -1.65 -3.94
N VAL A 209 -6.28 -2.56 -2.99
CA VAL A 209 -7.45 -2.67 -2.11
C VAL A 209 -7.03 -2.19 -0.72
N PRO A 210 -7.48 -1.01 -0.26
CA PRO A 210 -7.22 -0.55 1.09
C PRO A 210 -7.62 -1.61 2.11
N LEU A 211 -6.80 -1.77 3.15
CA LEU A 211 -7.25 -2.45 4.35
C LEU A 211 -8.04 -1.41 5.13
N ASP A 212 -9.36 -1.59 5.21
CA ASP A 212 -10.24 -0.73 6.02
C ASP A 212 -9.67 -0.62 7.45
N GLU A 213 -9.67 0.60 8.01
CA GLU A 213 -9.19 0.94 9.37
C GLU A 213 -10.00 0.28 10.49
#